data_AF-A0A1I9G5N7-F1
#
_entry.id   AF-A0A1I9G5N7-F1
#
_cell.length_a   1.000
_cell.length_b   1.000
_cell.length_c   1.000
_cell.angle_alpha   90.00
_cell.angle_beta   90.00
_cell.angle_gamma   90.00
#
_symmetry.space_group_name_H-M   'P 1'
#
loop_
_entity.id
_entity.type
_entity.pdbx_description
1 polymer ?
#
loop_
_entity_poly.entity_id
_entity_poly.type
_entity_poly.pdbx_seq_one_letter_code
_entity_poly.pdbx_strand_id
1 'polypeptide(L)' 'MTISYTGNFCRLLIRWKGSLWRLVWRELFIFLILYYIIRLIYNQILPLLDKENPEKYR' A
#
# COMPACT_ATOMS: atom_id res chain seq x y z
N MET A 1 -19.88 29.98 20.18
CA MET A 1 -19.31 29.89 18.82
C MET A 1 -18.20 28.86 18.86
N THR A 2 -18.47 27.62 18.45
CA THR A 2 -17.48 26.54 18.43
C THR A 2 -16.62 26.67 17.19
N ILE A 3 -15.38 27.12 17.35
CA ILE A 3 -14.44 27.27 16.23
C ILE A 3 -14.02 25.86 15.79
N SER A 4 -14.58 25.39 14.67
CA SER A 4 -14.16 24.14 14.03
C SER A 4 -12.85 24.35 13.28
N TYR A 5 -11.72 23.96 13.90
CA TYR A 5 -10.38 24.01 13.31
C TYR A 5 -10.13 22.97 12.20
N THR A 6 -11.12 22.13 11.89
CA THR A 6 -10.99 20.94 11.05
C THR A 6 -10.57 21.24 9.60
N GLY A 7 -10.91 22.43 9.08
CA GLY A 7 -10.62 22.80 7.69
C GLY A 7 -9.16 23.20 7.40
N ASN A 8 -8.39 23.63 8.41
CA ASN A 8 -7.02 24.12 8.19
C ASN A 8 -6.00 22.97 8.10
N PHE A 9 -6.20 21.88 8.86
CA PHE A 9 -5.28 20.75 8.91
C PHE A 9 -5.09 20.03 7.56
N CYS A 10 -6.14 19.82 6.77
CA CYS A 10 -6.00 19.26 5.42
C CYS A 10 -5.15 20.14 4.49
N ARG A 11 -5.23 21.47 4.62
CA ARG A 11 -4.37 22.41 3.87
C ARG A 11 -2.90 22.33 4.30
N LEU A 12 -2.62 21.98 5.56
CA LEU A 12 -1.25 21.70 6.03
C LEU A 12 -0.75 20.36 5.48
N LEU A 13 -1.59 19.32 5.46
CA LEU A 13 -1.22 17.98 4.96
C LEU A 13 -0.87 17.98 3.46
N ILE A 14 -1.60 18.77 2.66
CA ILE A 14 -1.45 18.89 1.19
C ILE A 14 -0.28 19.80 0.78
N ARG A 15 0.38 20.50 1.72
CA ARG A 15 1.55 21.35 1.42
C ARG A 15 2.77 20.48 1.07
N TRP A 16 2.99 20.26 -0.22
CA TRP A 16 3.97 19.33 -0.79
C TRP A 16 5.44 19.59 -0.38
N LYS A 17 5.80 20.83 -0.03
CA LYS A 17 7.18 21.23 0.30
C LYS A 17 7.52 20.96 1.78
N GLY A 18 7.62 19.69 2.15
CA GLY A 18 8.12 19.25 3.48
C GLY A 18 7.15 18.39 4.29
N SER A 19 6.03 17.98 3.70
CA SER A 19 5.03 17.13 4.36
C SER A 19 5.56 15.71 4.64
N LEU A 20 4.95 15.08 5.66
CA LEU A 20 5.03 13.65 6.00
C LEU A 20 5.08 12.74 4.76
N TRP A 21 4.44 13.16 3.67
CA TRP A 21 4.46 12.50 2.38
C TRP A 21 5.85 12.12 1.87
N ARG A 22 6.91 12.92 2.10
CA ARG A 22 8.28 12.52 1.68
C ARG A 22 8.82 11.32 2.46
N LEU A 23 8.42 11.17 3.72
CA LEU A 23 8.83 10.07 4.58
C LEU A 23 7.94 8.84 4.31
N VAL A 24 6.61 9.06 4.32
CA VAL A 24 5.58 8.04 4.12
C VAL A 24 5.66 7.41 2.73
N TRP A 25 5.99 8.16 1.67
CA TRP A 25 6.06 7.59 0.33
C TRP A 25 7.11 6.50 0.20
N ARG A 26 8.24 6.60 0.93
CA ARG A 26 9.28 5.58 0.92
C ARG A 26 8.80 4.28 1.58
N GLU A 27 8.19 4.40 2.75
CA GLU A 27 7.62 3.26 3.47
C GLU A 27 6.46 2.61 2.70
N LEU A 28 5.57 3.43 2.13
CA LEU A 28 4.49 2.96 1.25
C LEU A 28 5.04 2.20 0.04
N PHE A 29 6.10 2.72 -0.58
CA PHE A 29 6.71 2.08 -1.74
C PHE A 29 7.34 0.73 -1.39
N ILE A 30 8.05 0.65 -0.25
CA ILE A 30 8.58 -0.63 0.27
C ILE A 30 7.45 -1.64 0.52
N PHE A 31 6.37 -1.19 1.17
CA PHE A 31 5.24 -2.05 1.50
C PHE A 31 4.53 -2.54 0.24
N LEU A 32 4.38 -1.66 -0.76
CA LEU A 32 3.79 -1.98 -2.04
C LEU A 32 4.65 -2.99 -2.81
N ILE A 33 5.98 -2.79 -2.86
CA ILE A 33 6.90 -3.75 -3.49
C ILE A 33 6.77 -5.12 -2.83
N LEU A 34 6.82 -5.18 -1.50
CA LEU A 34 6.71 -6.44 -0.77
C LEU A 34 5.38 -7.13 -1.03
N TYR A 35 4.27 -6.38 -1.01
CA TYR A 35 2.95 -6.89 -1.35
C TYR A 35 2.90 -7.46 -2.77
N TYR A 36 3.48 -6.77 -3.76
CA TYR A 36 3.55 -7.27 -5.13
C TYR A 36 4.44 -8.50 -5.25
N ILE A 37 5.55 -8.59 -4.53
CA ILE A 37 6.39 -9.79 -4.49
C ILE A 37 5.58 -10.98 -3.97
N ILE A 38 4.89 -10.83 -2.84
CA ILE A 38 4.05 -11.90 -2.27
C ILE A 38 2.93 -12.29 -3.24
N ARG A 39 2.28 -11.31 -3.87
CA ARG A 39 1.23 -11.55 -4.86
C ARG A 39 1.77 -12.30 -6.09
N LEU A 40 2.98 -11.99 -6.53
CA LEU A 40 3.63 -12.65 -7.65
C LEU A 40 4.03 -14.08 -7.29
N ILE A 41 4.54 -14.31 -6.07
CA ILE A 41 4.78 -15.65 -5.52
C ILE A 41 3.49 -16.46 -5.50
N TYR A 42 2.39 -15.89 -4.98
CA TYR A 42 1.08 -16.56 -4.97
C TYR A 42 0.57 -16.86 -6.39
N ASN A 43 0.74 -15.96 -7.35
CA ASN A 43 0.23 -16.21 -8.71
C ASN A 43 1.16 -17.08 -9.57
N GLN A 44 2.46 -17.11 -9.32
CA GLN A 44 3.43 -17.80 -10.18
C GLN A 44 4.04 -19.03 -9.53
N ILE A 45 4.44 -18.97 -8.27
CA ILE A 45 5.08 -20.11 -7.59
C ILE A 45 4.03 -21.13 -7.16
N LEU A 46 2.87 -20.67 -6.70
CA LEU A 46 1.81 -21.56 -6.25
C LEU A 46 1.28 -22.50 -7.35
N PRO A 47 0.99 -22.07 -8.59
CA PRO A 47 0.64 -23.00 -9.67
C PRO A 47 1.82 -23.86 -10.15
N LEU A 48 3.06 -23.46 -9.89
CA LEU A 48 4.24 -24.28 -10.20
C LEU A 48 4.49 -25.38 -9.16
N LEU A 49 4.24 -25.09 -7.87
CA LEU A 49 4.40 -26.04 -6.77
C LEU A 49 3.18 -26.96 -6.64
N ASP A 50 1.98 -26.42 -6.83
CA ASP A 50 0.73 -27.14 -6.73
C ASP A 50 0.33 -27.70 -8.10
N LYS A 51 1.13 -28.66 -8.58
CA LYS A 51 0.81 -29.45 -9.78
C LYS A 51 -0.21 -30.55 -9.50
N GLU A 52 -0.59 -30.74 -8.23
CA GLU A 52 -1.33 -31.90 -7.72
C GLU A 52 -2.79 -31.58 -7.35
N ASN A 53 -3.15 -30.32 -7.03
CA ASN A 53 -4.51 -29.92 -6.66
C ASN A 53 -4.97 -28.65 -7.41
N PRO A 54 -5.31 -28.76 -8.72
CA PRO A 54 -5.77 -27.62 -9.52
C PRO A 54 -7.13 -27.04 -9.09
N GLU A 55 -7.83 -27.71 -8.16
CA GLU A 55 -9.21 -27.39 -7.74
C GLU A 55 -9.31 -26.15 -6.82
N LYS A 56 -8.21 -25.65 -6.25
CA LYS A 56 -8.26 -24.69 -5.13
C LYS A 56 -8.25 -23.20 -5.52
N TYR A 57 -8.12 -22.89 -6.82
CA TYR A 57 -7.99 -21.51 -7.32
C TYR A 57 -9.08 -21.13 -8.35
N ARG A 58 -10.19 -21.86 -8.38
CA ARG A 58 -11.40 -21.48 -9.13
C ARG A 58 -12.40 -20.76 -8.24
#